data_AF-A0A6M3KZW0-F1
#
_entry.id   AF-A0A6M3KZW0-F1
#
_cell.length_a   1.000
_cell.length_b   1.000
_cell.length_c   1.000
_cell.angle_alpha   90.00
_cell.angle_beta   90.00
_cell.angle_gamma   90.00
#
_symmetry.space_group_name_H-M   'P 1'
#
loop_
_entity.id
_entity.type
_entity.pdbx_description
1 polymer ?
#
loop_
_entity_poly.entity_id
_entity_poly.type
_entity_poly.pdbx_seq_one_letter_code
_entity_poly.pdbx_strand_id
1 'polypeptide(L)'
;MYLKDNGHGITDDSLKFWKEHKNSIGKVTHVEVAEEGLLLEDRTENGITYPIEYNFVAFGRNGAIFLSGCNCGYLGTGPHGTAKILVELGLDKNKAERVIGQKTIHYDALVNEVK
;
A
#
# COMPACT_ATOMS: atom_id res chain seq x y z
N MET A 1 -15.82 -1.00 -3.26
CA MET A 1 -15.05 -0.95 -4.52
C MET A 1 -13.62 -1.40 -4.24
N TYR A 2 -13.01 -2.16 -5.14
CA TYR A 2 -11.61 -2.58 -5.00
C TYR A 2 -10.81 -2.03 -6.19
N LEU A 3 -9.77 -1.28 -5.89
CA LEU A 3 -8.90 -0.65 -6.89
C LEU A 3 -7.50 -1.23 -6.75
N LYS A 4 -6.90 -1.66 -7.86
CA LYS A 4 -5.58 -2.28 -7.87
C LYS A 4 -4.73 -1.55 -8.90
N ASP A 5 -3.47 -1.27 -8.57
CA ASP A 5 -2.54 -0.81 -9.60
C ASP A 5 -2.22 -1.93 -10.61
N ASN A 6 -1.45 -1.58 -11.65
CA ASN A 6 -1.12 -2.51 -12.73
C ASN A 6 -0.23 -3.69 -12.29
N GLY A 7 0.21 -3.78 -11.03
CA GLY A 7 0.92 -4.97 -10.56
C GLY A 7 2.39 -5.05 -10.98
N HIS A 8 3.00 -3.95 -11.41
CA HIS A 8 4.39 -3.95 -11.91
C HIS A 8 5.44 -3.91 -10.79
N GLY A 9 5.06 -3.74 -9.52
CA GLY A 9 6.01 -3.58 -8.43
C GLY A 9 6.79 -2.26 -8.46
N ILE A 10 6.37 -1.29 -9.27
CA ILE A 10 7.06 0.00 -9.44
C ILE A 10 6.49 1.01 -8.44
N THR A 11 7.33 1.48 -7.51
CA THR A 11 6.91 2.40 -6.44
C THR A 11 6.27 3.68 -6.96
N ASP A 12 6.84 4.31 -7.99
CA ASP A 12 6.33 5.57 -8.51
C ASP A 12 4.96 5.42 -9.20
N ASP A 13 4.72 4.30 -9.88
CA ASP A 13 3.42 3.97 -10.47
C ASP A 13 2.36 3.76 -9.37
N SER A 14 2.70 3.03 -8.31
CA SER A 14 1.81 2.84 -7.16
C SER A 14 1.50 4.16 -6.44
N LEU A 15 2.48 5.04 -6.26
CA LEU A 15 2.27 6.35 -5.64
C LEU A 15 1.41 7.27 -6.52
N LYS A 16 1.55 7.18 -7.84
CA LYS A 16 0.68 7.88 -8.78
C LYS A 16 -0.75 7.35 -8.68
N PHE A 17 -0.93 6.04 -8.74
CA PHE A 17 -2.23 5.38 -8.60
C PHE A 17 -2.92 5.75 -7.27
N TRP A 18 -2.18 5.73 -6.16
CA TRP A 18 -2.66 6.21 -4.86
C TRP A 18 -3.21 7.63 -4.92
N LYS A 19 -2.44 8.59 -5.47
CA LYS A 19 -2.84 10.00 -5.54
C LYS A 19 -4.12 10.19 -6.37
N GLU A 20 -4.25 9.44 -7.45
CA GLU A 20 -5.41 9.50 -8.35
C GLU A 20 -6.67 8.88 -7.73
N HIS A 21 -6.51 7.86 -6.89
CA HIS A 21 -7.64 7.02 -6.47
C HIS A 21 -7.99 7.03 -4.97
N LYS A 22 -7.12 7.50 -4.07
CA LYS A 22 -7.32 7.43 -2.61
C LYS A 22 -8.66 7.98 -2.12
N ASN A 23 -9.18 9.02 -2.76
CA ASN A 23 -10.46 9.63 -2.37
C ASN A 23 -11.67 8.74 -2.77
N SER A 24 -11.49 7.85 -3.74
CA SER A 24 -12.54 6.98 -4.27
C SER A 24 -12.93 5.85 -3.31
N ILE A 25 -12.02 5.46 -2.40
CA ILE A 25 -12.31 4.48 -1.35
C ILE A 25 -12.90 5.11 -0.08
N GLY A 26 -13.17 6.42 -0.11
CA GLY A 26 -13.60 7.18 1.06
C GLY A 26 -12.48 7.35 2.08
N LYS A 27 -12.84 7.79 3.29
CA LYS A 27 -11.87 7.96 4.38
C LYS A 27 -11.19 6.63 4.70
N VAL A 28 -9.86 6.63 4.67
CA VAL A 28 -9.03 5.47 5.03
C VAL A 28 -9.20 5.18 6.51
N THR A 29 -9.44 3.92 6.83
CA THR A 29 -9.68 3.44 8.19
C THR A 29 -8.54 2.61 8.73
N HIS A 30 -7.91 1.81 7.86
CA HIS A 30 -6.81 0.92 8.21
C HIS A 30 -5.88 0.70 7.01
N VAL A 31 -4.60 0.42 7.27
CA VAL A 31 -3.61 0.03 6.26
C VAL A 31 -2.87 -1.22 6.72
N GLU A 32 -2.74 -2.18 5.81
CA GLU A 32 -1.90 -3.38 5.96
C GLU A 32 -0.75 -3.32 4.98
N VAL A 33 0.45 -3.67 5.47
CA VAL A 33 1.66 -3.75 4.64
C VAL A 33 2.45 -4.98 5.06
N ALA A 34 2.95 -5.76 4.11
CA ALA A 34 3.82 -6.89 4.38
C ALA A 34 5.00 -6.96 3.41
N GLU A 35 6.11 -7.56 3.87
CA GLU A 35 7.27 -7.91 3.04
C GLU A 35 6.86 -8.96 2.01
N GLU A 36 6.05 -9.93 2.42
CA GLU A 36 5.41 -10.93 1.57
C GLU A 36 4.10 -10.39 0.99
N GLY A 37 3.67 -10.91 -0.17
CA GLY A 37 2.42 -10.50 -0.81
C GLY A 37 1.19 -10.74 0.08
N LEU A 38 0.42 -9.69 0.36
CA LEU A 38 -0.88 -9.79 1.05
C LEU A 38 -1.95 -10.39 0.13
N LEU A 39 -1.79 -10.19 -1.17
CA LEU A 39 -2.63 -10.75 -2.22
C LEU A 39 -1.75 -11.15 -3.41
N LEU A 40 -1.94 -12.39 -3.87
CA LEU A 40 -1.28 -12.96 -5.03
C LEU A 40 -2.33 -13.25 -6.11
N GLU A 41 -2.05 -12.82 -7.34
CA GLU A 41 -2.94 -12.99 -8.48
C GLU A 41 -2.16 -13.34 -9.73
N ASP A 42 -2.68 -14.25 -10.54
CA ASP A 42 -2.13 -14.52 -11.86
C ASP A 42 -2.76 -13.57 -12.89
N ARG A 43 -1.92 -12.98 -13.75
CA ARG A 43 -2.37 -12.22 -14.91
C ARG A 43 -1.81 -12.80 -16.18
N THR A 44 -2.68 -13.00 -17.17
CA THR A 44 -2.28 -13.41 -18.52
C THR A 44 -2.29 -12.21 -19.46
N GLU A 45 -1.16 -11.93 -20.08
CA GLU A 45 -1.01 -10.89 -21.10
C GLU A 45 -0.22 -11.45 -22.28
N ASN A 46 -0.73 -11.29 -23.51
CA ASN A 46 -0.12 -11.83 -24.73
C ASN A 46 0.21 -13.34 -24.65
N GLY A 47 -0.62 -14.11 -23.93
CA GLY A 47 -0.44 -15.55 -23.74
C GLY A 47 0.60 -15.93 -22.68
N ILE A 48 1.22 -14.97 -22.00
CA ILE A 48 2.17 -15.20 -20.90
C ILE A 48 1.44 -14.95 -19.58
N THR A 49 1.49 -15.93 -18.68
CA THR A 49 0.95 -15.79 -17.31
C THR A 49 2.06 -15.46 -16.35
N TYR A 50 1.88 -14.42 -15.55
CA TYR A 50 2.82 -13.98 -14.52
C TYR A 50 2.09 -13.68 -13.21
N PRO A 51 2.73 -13.94 -12.06
CA PRO A 51 2.17 -13.59 -10.77
C PRO A 51 2.31 -12.09 -10.50
N ILE A 52 1.32 -11.54 -9.81
CA ILE A 52 1.30 -10.18 -9.29
C ILE A 52 1.18 -10.27 -7.78
N GLU A 53 2.03 -9.51 -7.10
CA GLU A 53 2.01 -9.39 -5.64
C GLU A 53 1.57 -7.98 -5.25
N TYR A 54 0.59 -7.91 -4.36
CA TYR A 54 0.19 -6.68 -3.71
C TYR A 54 0.61 -6.73 -2.24
N ASN A 55 1.57 -5.91 -1.87
CA ASN A 55 2.18 -5.89 -0.54
C ASN A 55 1.61 -4.80 0.37
N PHE A 56 0.81 -3.89 -0.18
CA PHE A 56 0.16 -2.81 0.55
C PHE A 56 -1.32 -2.77 0.23
N VAL A 57 -2.15 -2.71 1.27
CA VAL A 57 -3.60 -2.53 1.17
C VAL A 57 -4.06 -1.41 2.08
N ALA A 58 -4.69 -0.38 1.51
CA ALA A 58 -5.39 0.65 2.28
C ALA A 58 -6.90 0.41 2.21
N PHE A 59 -7.51 0.21 3.38
CA PHE A 59 -8.95 0.06 3.53
C PHE A 59 -9.58 1.42 3.85
N GLY A 60 -10.62 1.79 3.12
CA GLY A 60 -11.45 2.95 3.38
C GLY A 60 -12.92 2.58 3.51
N ARG A 61 -13.75 3.55 3.91
CA ARG A 61 -15.19 3.33 4.16
C ARG A 61 -15.96 2.73 2.98
N ASN A 62 -15.51 2.98 1.74
CA ASN A 62 -16.21 2.58 0.52
C ASN A 62 -15.46 1.51 -0.28
N GLY A 63 -14.30 1.04 0.20
CA GLY A 63 -13.45 0.15 -0.60
C GLY A 63 -12.04 -0.06 -0.10
N ALA A 64 -11.19 -0.63 -0.94
CA ALA A 64 -9.76 -0.74 -0.68
C ALA A 64 -8.92 -0.47 -1.93
N ILE A 65 -7.69 0.00 -1.72
CA ILE A 65 -6.65 0.17 -2.74
C ILE A 65 -5.52 -0.82 -2.47
N PHE A 66 -5.12 -1.56 -3.49
CA PHE A 66 -4.01 -2.49 -3.49
C PHE A 66 -2.87 -1.93 -4.33
N LEU A 67 -1.67 -1.89 -3.75
CA LEU A 67 -0.47 -1.37 -4.41
C LEU A 67 0.62 -2.46 -4.44
N SER A 68 1.22 -2.65 -5.61
CA SER A 68 2.28 -3.65 -5.82
C SER A 68 3.68 -3.09 -5.57
N GLY A 69 3.89 -1.78 -5.80
CA GLY A 69 5.17 -1.11 -5.62
C GLY A 69 5.41 -0.51 -4.23
N CYS A 70 4.52 -0.79 -3.26
CA CYS A 70 4.63 -0.36 -1.87
C CYS A 70 4.63 -1.60 -0.95
N ASN A 71 5.64 -1.73 -0.11
CA ASN A 71 5.88 -2.90 0.75
C ASN A 71 6.62 -2.47 2.04
N CYS A 72 7.19 -3.42 2.80
CA CYS A 72 8.00 -3.17 3.99
C CYS A 72 9.15 -4.19 4.12
N GLY A 73 10.00 -4.04 5.14
CA GLY A 73 10.97 -5.07 5.55
C GLY A 73 12.40 -4.95 5.02
N TYR A 74 12.68 -3.99 4.12
CA TYR A 74 14.03 -3.76 3.59
C TYR A 74 14.33 -2.29 3.27
N LEU A 75 15.60 -1.99 2.98
CA LEU A 75 16.07 -0.65 2.58
C LEU A 75 15.94 -0.43 1.07
N GLY A 76 14.71 -0.22 0.59
CA GLY A 76 14.44 0.04 -0.83
C GLY A 76 13.36 1.09 -1.10
N THR A 77 13.02 1.28 -2.36
CA THR A 77 12.04 2.30 -2.78
C THR A 77 10.62 1.98 -2.30
N GLY A 78 10.24 0.70 -2.28
CA GLY A 78 8.91 0.26 -1.84
C GLY A 78 8.57 0.68 -0.42
N PRO A 79 9.43 0.42 0.59
CA PRO A 79 9.18 0.85 1.96
C PRO A 79 9.21 2.37 2.12
N HIS A 80 10.00 3.10 1.33
CA HIS A 80 9.92 4.55 1.29
C HIS A 80 8.60 5.07 0.68
N GLY A 81 8.05 4.37 -0.33
CA GLY A 81 6.72 4.64 -0.87
C GLY A 81 5.63 4.45 0.19
N THR A 82 5.68 3.33 0.90
CA THR A 82 4.80 3.04 2.05
C THR A 82 4.88 4.14 3.10
N ALA A 83 6.09 4.53 3.53
CA ALA A 83 6.28 5.57 4.53
C ALA A 83 5.65 6.91 4.10
N LYS A 84 5.77 7.28 2.82
CA LYS A 84 5.13 8.50 2.28
C LYS A 84 3.60 8.45 2.42
N ILE A 85 2.97 7.32 2.10
CA ILE A 85 1.52 7.16 2.23
C ILE A 85 1.12 7.22 3.71
N LEU A 86 1.83 6.53 4.60
CA LEU A 86 1.50 6.55 6.03
C LEU A 86 1.62 7.95 6.65
N VAL A 87 2.65 8.73 6.26
CA VAL A 87 2.78 10.14 6.68
C VAL A 87 1.62 10.97 6.17
N GLU A 88 1.23 10.79 4.92
CA GLU A 88 0.06 11.46 4.35
C GLU A 88 -1.24 11.14 5.10
N LEU A 89 -1.37 9.91 5.60
CA LEU A 89 -2.49 9.45 6.42
C LEU A 89 -2.42 9.91 7.88
N GLY A 90 -1.39 10.66 8.27
CA GLY A 90 -1.26 11.26 9.60
C GLY A 90 -0.36 10.50 10.57
N LEU A 91 0.32 9.44 10.13
CA LEU A 91 1.34 8.79 10.96
C LEU A 91 2.59 9.69 11.06
N ASP A 92 3.15 9.80 12.25
CA ASP A 92 4.42 10.51 12.46
C ASP A 92 5.52 9.94 11.54
N LYS A 93 6.35 10.81 10.97
CA LYS A 93 7.41 10.43 10.02
C LYS A 93 8.34 9.37 10.58
N ASN A 94 8.79 9.52 11.83
CA ASN A 94 9.72 8.56 12.42
C ASN A 94 9.05 7.20 12.64
N LYS A 95 7.75 7.19 12.97
CA LYS A 95 6.97 5.95 13.05
C LYS A 95 6.75 5.31 11.69
N ALA A 96 6.46 6.12 10.67
CA ALA A 96 6.28 5.64 9.29
C ALA A 96 7.55 5.01 8.73
N GLU A 97 8.73 5.57 9.02
CA GLU A 97 10.02 5.01 8.57
C GLU A 97 10.35 3.64 9.18
N ARG A 98 9.67 3.22 10.27
CA ARG A 98 9.83 1.87 10.84
C ARG A 98 9.43 0.75 9.87
N VAL A 99 8.65 1.06 8.82
CA VAL A 99 8.32 0.13 7.72
C VAL A 99 9.55 -0.46 7.06
N ILE A 100 10.67 0.24 7.08
CA ILE A 100 11.93 -0.21 6.47
C ILE A 100 12.48 -1.46 7.18
N GLY A 101 12.24 -1.60 8.48
CA GLY A 101 12.80 -2.69 9.30
C GLY A 101 11.78 -3.71 9.79
N GLN A 102 10.51 -3.61 9.40
CA GLN A 102 9.44 -4.48 9.87
C GLN A 102 8.88 -5.30 8.73
N LYS A 103 8.66 -6.60 8.98
CA LYS A 103 8.12 -7.54 7.98
C LYS A 103 6.64 -7.36 7.73
N THR A 104 5.91 -6.83 8.69
CA THR A 104 4.45 -6.61 8.61
C THR A 104 4.09 -5.39 9.43
N ILE A 105 3.18 -4.56 8.92
CA ILE A 105 2.64 -3.39 9.58
C ILE A 105 1.14 -3.32 9.42
N HIS A 106 0.50 -3.00 10.54
CA HIS A 106 -0.91 -2.69 10.65
C HIS A 106 -1.02 -1.27 11.19
N TYR A 107 -1.72 -0.38 10.48
CA TYR A 107 -1.90 1.00 10.86
C TYR A 107 -3.39 1.38 10.89
N ASP A 108 -3.91 1.65 12.08
CA ASP A 108 -5.27 2.15 12.27
C ASP A 108 -5.32 3.67 12.13
N ALA A 109 -5.82 4.15 10.99
CA ALA A 109 -5.90 5.58 10.68
C ALA A 109 -6.91 6.31 11.58
N LEU A 110 -8.01 5.67 11.96
CA LEU A 110 -9.05 6.30 12.80
C LEU A 110 -8.69 6.41 14.28
N VAL A 111 -7.77 5.58 14.79
CA VAL A 111 -7.34 5.64 16.19
C VAL A 111 -6.49 6.90 16.45
N ASN A 112 -5.86 7.45 15.40
CA ASN A 112 -4.99 8.61 15.49
C ASN A 112 -5.74 9.96 15.40
N GLU A 113 -7.07 9.95 15.30
CA GLU A 113 -7.90 11.17 15.29
C GLU A 113 -8.40 11.60 16.68
N VAL A 114 -8.06 10.86 17.74
CA VAL A 114 -8.42 11.25 19.10
C VAL A 114 -7.35 12.17 19.68
N LYS A 115 -7.43 13.46 19.36
CA LYS A 115 -6.99 14.58 20.22
C LYS A 115 -7.84 15.82 19.98
#